data_AF-A0A836ZRS8-F1
#
_entry.id   AF-A0A836ZRS8-F1
#
_cell.length_a   1.000
_cell.length_b   1.000
_cell.length_c   1.000
_cell.angle_alpha   90.00
_cell.angle_beta   90.00
_cell.angle_gamma   90.00
#
_symmetry.space_group_name_H-M   'P 1'
#
loop_
_entity.id
_entity.type
_entity.pdbx_description
1 polymer ?
#
loop_
_entity_poly.entity_id
_entity_poly.type
_entity_poly.pdbx_seq_one_letter_code
_entity_poly.pdbx_strand_id
1 'polypeptide(L)'
;SGQKVGIGVTGSIASRTDTGGGKTRTPRNVAALDKNEYLAKKTDFDTAIPYALLDTWAKFPDFQARLRDAIVKRQALDRLQIGFNGTHAAADTDRTAFPLLEDVNIGWMQQYRTNAAQRVLASGKTAGKMVIGASDGTDYRNLDALVFDVVSNLLDP
;
A
#
# COMPACT_ATOMS: atom_id res chain seq x y z
N SER A 1 -5.96 -17.57 2.63
CA SER A 1 -6.14 -16.35 3.45
C SER A 1 -5.38 -16.55 4.75
N GLY A 2 -4.97 -15.46 5.39
CA GLY A 2 -4.29 -15.50 6.69
C GLY A 2 -4.51 -14.20 7.46
N GLN A 3 -4.06 -14.16 8.71
CA GLN A 3 -4.04 -12.91 9.49
C GLN A 3 -2.72 -12.19 9.27
N LYS A 4 -2.76 -10.85 9.14
CA LYS A 4 -1.53 -10.06 9.14
C LYS A 4 -0.74 -10.35 10.42
N VAL A 5 0.55 -10.59 10.29
CA VAL A 5 1.46 -10.66 11.45
C VAL A 5 1.96 -9.24 11.70
N GLY A 6 1.48 -8.63 12.77
CA GLY A 6 1.88 -7.29 13.19
C GLY A 6 3.20 -7.35 13.95
N ILE A 7 4.22 -6.65 13.46
CA ILE A 7 5.46 -6.39 14.20
C ILE A 7 5.32 -5.00 14.82
N GLY A 8 4.72 -4.91 16.01
CA GLY A 8 4.55 -3.64 16.73
C GLY A 8 3.67 -3.76 17.96
N VAL A 9 4.02 -3.03 19.03
CA VAL A 9 3.20 -2.83 20.22
C VAL A 9 2.49 -1.49 20.08
N THR A 10 1.17 -1.50 19.93
CA THR A 10 0.37 -0.28 19.81
C THR A 10 -0.23 0.06 21.18
N GLY A 11 0.45 0.94 21.92
CA GLY A 11 -0.06 1.56 23.14
C GLY A 11 0.68 1.20 24.43
N SER A 12 0.24 1.82 25.53
CA SER A 12 0.86 1.66 26.84
C SER A 12 0.54 0.28 27.45
N ILE A 13 1.59 -0.38 27.93
CA ILE A 13 1.52 -1.72 28.53
C ILE A 13 1.41 -1.68 30.07
N ALA A 14 1.59 -0.49 30.65
CA ALA A 14 1.66 -0.33 32.10
C ALA A 14 0.25 -0.39 32.73
N SER A 15 0.10 -1.23 33.76
CA SER A 15 -1.09 -1.26 34.62
C SER A 15 -0.72 -1.64 36.05
N ARG A 16 -1.53 -1.22 37.03
CA ARG A 16 -1.44 -1.68 38.43
C ARG A 16 -2.74 -2.39 38.80
N THR A 17 -2.62 -3.50 39.53
CA THR A 17 -3.76 -4.22 40.11
C THR A 17 -3.41 -4.53 41.56
N ASP A 18 -4.25 -4.10 42.49
CA ASP A 18 -4.13 -4.47 43.90
C ASP A 18 -4.58 -5.93 44.09
N THR A 19 -3.61 -6.80 44.35
CA THR A 19 -3.76 -8.25 44.49
C THR A 19 -4.09 -8.69 45.91
N GLY A 20 -4.08 -7.77 46.90
CA GLY A 20 -4.34 -8.08 48.31
C GLY A 20 -5.78 -8.54 48.59
N GLY A 21 -6.73 -8.19 47.72
CA GLY A 21 -8.14 -8.60 47.80
C GLY A 21 -8.53 -9.81 46.95
N GLY A 22 -7.56 -10.65 46.52
CA GLY A 22 -7.82 -11.82 45.68
C GLY A 22 -8.06 -11.52 44.19
N LYS A 23 -7.72 -10.30 43.73
CA LYS A 23 -7.79 -9.94 42.30
C LYS A 23 -6.55 -10.45 41.57
N THR A 24 -6.76 -11.05 40.41
CA THR A 24 -5.68 -11.53 39.53
C THR A 24 -5.31 -10.46 38.50
N ARG A 25 -4.02 -10.29 38.24
CA ARG A 25 -3.55 -9.45 37.12
C ARG A 25 -4.01 -10.08 35.80
N THR A 26 -4.72 -9.32 34.98
CA THR A 26 -5.11 -9.73 33.62
C THR A 26 -4.22 -9.01 32.61
N PRO A 27 -3.25 -9.69 31.98
CA PRO A 27 -2.41 -9.11 30.94
C PRO A 27 -3.28 -8.69 29.74
N ARG A 28 -3.04 -7.50 29.20
CA ARG A 28 -3.64 -7.08 27.93
C ARG A 28 -2.82 -7.67 26.78
N ASN A 29 -3.49 -8.20 25.76
CA ASN A 29 -2.81 -8.54 24.50
C ASN A 29 -2.38 -7.25 23.80
N VAL A 30 -1.07 -7.09 23.61
CA VAL A 30 -0.43 -5.92 23.00
C VAL A 30 -0.23 -6.07 21.49
N ALA A 31 -0.46 -7.26 20.95
CA ALA A 31 -0.62 -7.47 19.52
C ALA A 31 -2.02 -6.95 19.16
N ALA A 32 -2.18 -5.62 19.05
CA ALA A 32 -3.39 -5.07 18.47
C ALA A 32 -3.34 -5.38 16.97
N LEU A 33 -3.79 -6.59 16.64
CA LEU A 33 -4.23 -6.93 15.31
C LEU A 33 -5.69 -6.54 15.28
N ASP A 34 -5.99 -5.34 14.77
CA ASP A 34 -7.26 -5.18 14.06
C ASP A 34 -7.33 -6.37 13.09
N LYS A 35 -8.39 -7.18 13.18
CA LYS A 35 -8.55 -8.41 12.39
C LYS A 35 -8.51 -8.07 10.90
N ASN A 36 -7.31 -7.96 10.37
CA ASN A 36 -7.04 -7.64 8.98
C ASN A 36 -6.60 -8.94 8.33
N GLU A 37 -7.58 -9.62 7.76
CA GLU A 37 -7.32 -10.78 6.92
C GLU A 37 -6.65 -10.32 5.62
N TYR A 38 -5.68 -11.10 5.15
CA TYR A 38 -5.11 -10.92 3.82
C TYR A 38 -5.44 -12.13 2.95
N LEU A 39 -5.73 -11.85 1.68
CA LEU A 39 -5.89 -12.86 0.66
C LEU A 39 -4.82 -12.63 -0.41
N ALA A 40 -3.84 -13.54 -0.48
CA ALA A 40 -2.87 -13.53 -1.56
C ALA A 40 -3.55 -14.02 -2.84
N LYS A 41 -3.36 -13.28 -3.94
CA LYS A 41 -3.74 -13.67 -5.29
C LYS A 41 -2.47 -13.98 -6.09
N LYS A 42 -2.54 -14.97 -6.96
CA LYS A 42 -1.44 -15.32 -7.87
C LYS A 42 -1.31 -14.23 -8.92
N THR A 43 -0.09 -13.86 -9.26
CA THR A 43 0.22 -12.95 -10.36
C THR A 43 1.37 -13.53 -11.15
N ASP A 44 1.16 -13.70 -12.45
CA ASP A 44 2.12 -14.31 -13.36
C ASP A 44 2.85 -13.21 -14.15
N PHE A 45 4.12 -13.47 -14.50
CA PHE A 45 4.98 -12.53 -15.22
C PHE A 45 5.62 -13.26 -16.40
N ASP A 46 4.96 -13.22 -17.55
CA ASP A 46 5.42 -13.90 -18.77
C ASP A 46 6.12 -12.93 -19.71
N THR A 47 7.22 -13.37 -20.31
CA THR A 47 7.98 -12.61 -21.30
C THR A 47 8.26 -13.47 -22.53
N ALA A 48 8.04 -12.92 -23.72
CA ALA A 48 8.39 -13.56 -24.99
C ALA A 48 9.39 -12.68 -25.75
N ILE A 49 10.39 -13.31 -26.35
CA ILE A 49 11.48 -12.62 -27.05
C ILE A 49 11.63 -13.26 -28.45
N PRO A 50 11.53 -12.48 -29.53
CA PRO A 50 11.70 -12.99 -30.89
C PRO A 50 13.10 -13.55 -31.13
N TYR A 51 13.21 -14.61 -31.94
CA TYR A 51 14.49 -15.23 -32.26
C TYR A 51 15.50 -14.28 -32.91
N ALA A 52 15.05 -13.39 -33.80
CA ALA A 52 15.94 -12.41 -34.44
C ALA A 52 16.63 -11.49 -33.43
N LEU A 53 15.94 -11.14 -32.33
CA LEU A 53 16.51 -10.32 -31.26
C LEU A 53 17.49 -11.13 -30.41
N LEU A 54 17.16 -12.39 -30.10
CA LEU A 54 18.06 -13.29 -29.38
C LEU A 54 19.36 -13.55 -30.16
N ASP A 55 19.27 -13.78 -31.47
CA ASP A 55 20.44 -13.99 -32.33
C ASP A 55 21.35 -12.75 -32.38
N THR A 56 20.73 -11.57 -32.49
CA THR A 56 21.46 -10.29 -32.41
C THR A 56 22.22 -10.12 -31.10
N TRP A 57 21.68 -10.65 -30.00
CA TRP A 57 22.27 -10.57 -28.67
C TRP A 57 23.26 -11.71 -28.37
N ALA A 58 23.16 -12.84 -29.05
CA ALA A 58 24.00 -14.02 -28.84
C ALA A 58 25.50 -13.74 -29.03
N LYS A 59 25.86 -12.70 -29.79
CA LYS A 59 27.25 -12.25 -29.97
C LYS A 59 27.89 -11.66 -28.70
N PHE A 60 27.10 -11.28 -27.70
CA PHE A 60 27.60 -10.74 -26.44
C PHE A 60 27.61 -11.83 -25.36
N PRO A 61 28.76 -12.16 -24.75
CA PRO A 61 28.85 -13.27 -23.79
C PRO A 61 28.04 -13.05 -22.51
N ASP A 62 27.66 -11.80 -22.19
CA ASP A 62 26.90 -11.43 -21.00
C ASP A 62 25.41 -11.14 -21.27
N PHE A 63 24.91 -11.44 -22.48
CA PHE A 63 23.55 -11.07 -22.89
C PHE A 63 22.47 -11.66 -21.98
N GLN A 64 22.64 -12.90 -21.52
CA GLN A 64 21.70 -13.57 -20.63
C GLN A 64 21.56 -12.82 -19.30
N ALA A 65 22.68 -12.41 -18.70
CA ALA A 65 22.68 -11.67 -17.44
C ALA A 65 22.01 -10.31 -17.62
N ARG A 66 22.35 -9.58 -18.69
CA ARG A 66 21.73 -8.29 -19.02
C ARG A 66 20.22 -8.40 -19.20
N LEU A 67 19.76 -9.41 -19.93
CA LEU A 67 18.35 -9.65 -20.18
C LEU A 67 17.61 -10.01 -18.89
N ARG A 68 18.15 -10.93 -18.10
CA ARG A 68 17.58 -11.31 -16.80
C ARG A 68 17.44 -10.08 -15.90
N ASP A 69 18.50 -9.28 -15.78
CA ASP A 69 18.51 -8.12 -14.89
C ASP A 69 17.49 -7.06 -15.34
N ALA A 70 17.32 -6.87 -16.66
CA ALA A 70 16.28 -6.01 -17.22
C ALA A 70 14.85 -6.52 -16.88
N ILE A 71 14.60 -7.83 -17.01
CA ILE A 71 13.31 -8.46 -16.67
C ILE A 71 13.02 -8.29 -15.16
N VAL A 72 13.98 -8.61 -14.29
CA VAL A 72 13.83 -8.48 -12.84
C VAL A 72 13.54 -7.03 -12.45
N LYS A 73 14.25 -6.06 -13.06
CA LYS A 73 13.99 -4.64 -12.82
C LYS A 73 12.57 -4.25 -13.24
N ARG A 74 12.08 -4.72 -14.38
CA ARG A 74 10.71 -4.45 -14.82
C ARG A 74 9.68 -5.05 -13.88
N GLN A 75 9.87 -6.30 -13.46
CA GLN A 75 8.99 -6.95 -12.47
C GLN A 75 8.97 -6.19 -11.14
N ALA A 76 10.09 -5.62 -10.69
CA ALA A 76 10.13 -4.80 -9.49
C ALA A 76 9.34 -3.49 -9.66
N LEU A 77 9.50 -2.82 -10.80
CA LEU A 77 8.72 -1.61 -11.13
C LEU A 77 7.22 -1.90 -11.25
N ASP A 78 6.84 -3.04 -11.82
CA ASP A 78 5.44 -3.46 -11.91
C ASP A 78 4.82 -3.63 -10.52
N ARG A 79 5.54 -4.28 -9.59
CA ARG A 79 5.08 -4.43 -8.20
C ARG A 79 4.87 -3.08 -7.51
N LEU A 80 5.77 -2.12 -7.73
CA LEU A 80 5.61 -0.76 -7.18
C LEU A 80 4.41 -0.05 -7.80
N GLN A 81 4.26 -0.13 -9.12
CA GLN A 81 3.16 0.49 -9.84
C GLN A 81 1.80 -0.03 -9.36
N ILE A 82 1.68 -1.36 -9.21
CA ILE A 82 0.50 -2.01 -8.63
C ILE A 82 0.32 -1.61 -7.15
N GLY A 83 1.40 -1.54 -6.37
CA GLY A 83 1.35 -1.16 -4.96
C GLY A 83 0.73 0.23 -4.73
N PHE A 84 0.98 1.19 -5.61
CA PHE A 84 0.42 2.54 -5.50
C PHE A 84 -0.95 2.70 -6.17
N ASN A 85 -1.19 2.06 -7.32
CA ASN A 85 -2.39 2.29 -8.13
C ASN A 85 -3.45 1.18 -8.03
N GLY A 86 -3.09 -0.01 -7.58
CA GLY A 86 -3.94 -1.19 -7.53
C GLY A 86 -5.24 -0.95 -6.76
N THR A 87 -6.38 -1.22 -7.40
CA THR A 87 -7.74 -1.01 -6.88
C THR A 87 -8.48 -2.32 -6.61
N HIS A 88 -8.28 -3.32 -7.46
CA HIS A 88 -8.93 -4.62 -7.33
C HIS A 88 -8.02 -5.72 -7.90
N ALA A 89 -8.39 -6.98 -7.64
CA ALA A 89 -7.73 -8.14 -8.21
C ALA A 89 -8.73 -8.85 -9.12
N ALA A 90 -8.67 -8.56 -10.41
CA ALA A 90 -9.48 -9.22 -11.43
C ALA A 90 -9.01 -10.66 -11.65
N ALA A 91 -9.91 -11.52 -12.17
CA ALA A 91 -9.54 -12.87 -12.58
C ALA A 91 -8.68 -12.82 -13.87
N ASP A 92 -9.12 -11.97 -14.81
CA ASP A 92 -8.42 -11.68 -16.07
C ASP A 92 -8.15 -10.18 -16.13
N THR A 93 -6.89 -9.79 -16.35
CA THR A 93 -6.46 -8.39 -16.35
C THR A 93 -6.48 -7.78 -17.75
N ASP A 94 -6.91 -6.53 -17.89
CA ASP A 94 -6.97 -5.79 -19.14
C ASP A 94 -6.05 -4.57 -19.11
N ARG A 95 -4.89 -4.69 -19.79
CA ARG A 95 -3.90 -3.61 -19.88
C ARG A 95 -4.36 -2.39 -20.68
N THR A 96 -5.37 -2.54 -21.53
CA THR A 96 -5.90 -1.44 -22.34
C THR A 96 -6.87 -0.59 -21.53
N ALA A 97 -7.72 -1.23 -20.73
CA ALA A 97 -8.62 -0.56 -19.80
C ALA A 97 -7.88 -0.01 -18.58
N PHE A 98 -6.86 -0.73 -18.08
CA PHE A 98 -6.11 -0.40 -16.86
C PHE A 98 -4.60 -0.27 -17.14
N PRO A 99 -4.16 0.80 -17.84
CA PRO A 99 -2.76 0.99 -18.23
C PRO A 99 -1.81 1.11 -17.03
N LEU A 100 -2.33 1.48 -15.86
CA LEU A 100 -1.58 1.59 -14.62
C LEU A 100 -1.51 0.30 -13.80
N LEU A 101 -1.98 -0.84 -14.33
CA LEU A 101 -2.03 -2.13 -13.63
C LEU A 101 -2.95 -2.09 -12.40
N GLU A 102 -4.04 -1.33 -12.48
CA GLU A 102 -4.98 -1.07 -11.39
C GLU A 102 -5.84 -2.30 -11.02
N ASP A 103 -5.97 -3.25 -11.94
CA ASP A 103 -6.79 -4.45 -11.85
C ASP A 103 -6.00 -5.72 -11.49
N VAL A 104 -4.68 -5.61 -11.34
CA VAL A 104 -3.81 -6.75 -11.06
C VAL A 104 -3.90 -7.19 -9.59
N ASN A 105 -3.85 -6.24 -8.66
CA ASN A 105 -4.01 -6.49 -7.22
C ASN A 105 -4.49 -5.23 -6.48
N ILE A 106 -4.90 -5.41 -5.23
CA ILE A 106 -5.24 -4.30 -4.32
C ILE A 106 -3.96 -3.69 -3.74
N GLY A 107 -3.70 -2.42 -4.04
CA GLY A 107 -2.55 -1.65 -3.57
C GLY A 107 -2.73 -1.02 -2.19
N TRP A 108 -1.67 -0.41 -1.65
CA TRP A 108 -1.65 0.19 -0.31
C TRP A 108 -2.68 1.31 -0.16
N MET A 109 -2.81 2.19 -1.16
CA MET A 109 -3.75 3.31 -1.10
C MET A 109 -5.19 2.81 -1.04
N GLN A 110 -5.52 1.77 -1.80
CA GLN A 110 -6.85 1.17 -1.77
C GLN A 110 -7.14 0.46 -0.44
N GLN A 111 -6.13 -0.20 0.17
CA GLN A 111 -6.28 -0.80 1.49
C GLN A 111 -6.72 0.22 2.55
N TYR A 112 -6.19 1.45 2.53
CA TYR A 112 -6.64 2.52 3.41
C TYR A 112 -8.05 2.98 3.09
N ARG A 113 -8.39 3.15 1.81
CA ARG A 113 -9.76 3.55 1.40
C ARG A 113 -10.82 2.55 1.87
N THR A 114 -10.54 1.25 1.82
CA THR A 114 -11.50 0.21 2.20
C THR A 114 -11.54 -0.06 3.70
N ASN A 115 -10.38 -0.13 4.37
CA ASN A 115 -10.32 -0.60 5.77
C ASN A 115 -10.19 0.53 6.80
N ALA A 116 -9.80 1.74 6.39
CA ALA A 116 -9.56 2.87 7.26
C ALA A 116 -9.94 4.20 6.58
N ALA A 117 -11.15 4.27 6.03
CA ALA A 117 -11.64 5.43 5.29
C ALA A 117 -11.58 6.74 6.10
N GLN A 118 -11.71 6.65 7.43
CA GLN A 118 -11.56 7.79 8.35
C GLN A 118 -10.16 8.41 8.33
N ARG A 119 -9.14 7.68 7.86
CA ARG A 119 -7.76 8.16 7.70
C ARG A 119 -7.47 8.70 6.30
N VAL A 120 -8.49 8.78 5.45
CA VAL A 120 -8.37 9.28 4.07
C VAL A 120 -9.14 10.58 3.93
N LEU A 121 -8.41 11.68 3.77
CA LEU A 121 -9.01 12.98 3.51
C LEU A 121 -9.39 13.10 2.03
N ALA A 122 -10.67 12.86 1.72
CA ALA A 122 -11.17 12.80 0.35
C ALA A 122 -11.84 14.10 -0.14
N SER A 123 -12.09 15.08 0.74
CA SER A 123 -12.84 16.30 0.40
C SER A 123 -12.47 17.47 1.30
N GLY A 124 -12.41 18.67 0.72
CA GLY A 124 -12.37 19.95 1.43
C GLY A 124 -13.74 20.63 1.42
N LYS A 125 -13.76 21.93 1.17
CA LYS A 125 -14.97 22.76 1.03
C LYS A 125 -15.88 22.30 -0.10
N THR A 126 -15.32 21.69 -1.14
CA THR A 126 -16.08 21.08 -2.24
C THR A 126 -15.99 19.56 -2.15
N ALA A 127 -17.12 18.87 -2.30
CA ALA A 127 -17.17 17.41 -2.28
C ALA A 127 -16.28 16.81 -3.38
N GLY A 128 -15.45 15.84 -3.02
CA GLY A 128 -14.52 15.14 -3.92
C GLY A 128 -13.31 15.97 -4.36
N LYS A 129 -13.11 17.17 -3.81
CA LYS A 129 -12.00 18.05 -4.22
C LYS A 129 -11.31 18.65 -3.00
N MET A 130 -9.98 18.61 -3.04
CA MET A 130 -9.14 19.43 -2.16
C MET A 130 -8.36 20.42 -2.99
N VAL A 131 -8.43 21.69 -2.61
CA VAL A 131 -7.75 22.78 -3.29
C VAL A 131 -6.69 23.36 -2.38
N ILE A 132 -5.44 23.30 -2.82
CA ILE A 132 -4.29 23.85 -2.10
C ILE A 132 -3.77 25.02 -2.90
N GLY A 133 -3.68 26.20 -2.28
CA GLY A 133 -3.16 27.39 -2.93
C GLY A 133 -3.38 28.67 -2.14
N ALA A 134 -2.67 29.72 -2.55
CA ALA A 134 -2.72 31.02 -1.86
C ALA A 134 -3.95 31.88 -2.20
N SER A 135 -4.82 31.43 -3.11
CA SER A 135 -6.02 32.15 -3.53
C SER A 135 -7.16 32.02 -2.52
N ASP A 136 -8.03 33.03 -2.47
CA ASP A 136 -9.25 32.96 -1.68
C ASP A 136 -10.15 31.82 -2.15
N GLY A 137 -10.68 31.05 -1.21
CA GLY A 137 -11.52 29.87 -1.49
C GLY A 137 -10.79 28.53 -1.51
N THR A 138 -9.47 28.49 -1.30
CA THR A 138 -8.73 27.23 -1.11
C THR A 138 -9.00 26.60 0.27
N ASP A 139 -8.78 25.30 0.39
CA ASP A 139 -8.92 24.56 1.64
C ASP A 139 -7.69 24.76 2.53
N TYR A 140 -6.51 24.70 1.91
CA TYR A 140 -5.24 24.94 2.56
C TYR A 140 -4.41 25.94 1.77
N ARG A 141 -3.70 26.81 2.49
CA ARG A 141 -2.87 27.84 1.87
C ARG A 141 -1.62 27.28 1.16
N ASN A 142 -1.04 26.21 1.71
CA ASN A 142 0.13 25.52 1.18
C ASN A 142 0.15 24.04 1.58
N LEU A 143 1.09 23.27 1.02
CA LEU A 143 1.25 21.84 1.31
C LEU A 143 1.64 21.58 2.77
N ASP A 144 2.47 22.43 3.37
CA ASP A 144 2.92 22.26 4.75
C ASP A 144 1.76 22.33 5.75
N ALA A 145 0.82 23.27 5.55
CA ALA A 145 -0.37 23.39 6.38
C ALA A 145 -1.26 22.14 6.29
N LEU A 146 -1.40 21.56 5.09
CA LEU A 146 -2.14 20.31 4.90
C LEU A 146 -1.45 19.15 5.63
N VAL A 147 -0.14 19.00 5.45
CA VAL A 147 0.61 17.91 6.09
C VAL A 147 0.55 18.03 7.60
N PHE A 148 0.71 19.24 8.15
CA PHE A 148 0.65 19.48 9.59
C PHE A 148 -0.72 19.11 10.17
N ASP A 149 -1.81 19.49 9.49
CA ASP A 149 -3.17 19.16 9.92
C ASP A 149 -3.44 17.65 9.85
N VAL A 150 -3.07 17.00 8.75
CA VAL A 150 -3.26 15.56 8.59
C VAL A 150 -2.47 14.76 9.63
N VAL A 151 -1.22 15.14 9.90
CA VAL A 151 -0.41 14.46 10.92
C VAL A 151 -0.99 14.66 12.33
N SER A 152 -1.52 15.85 12.63
CA SER A 152 -2.03 16.16 13.96
C SER A 152 -3.40 15.54 14.26
N ASN A 153 -4.24 15.36 13.23
CA ASN A 153 -5.65 14.99 13.41
C ASN A 153 -6.04 13.62 12.85
N LEU A 154 -5.34 13.09 11.85
CA LEU A 154 -5.69 11.81 11.19
C LEU A 154 -4.83 10.63 11.63
N LEU A 155 -3.69 10.88 12.29
CA LEU A 155 -2.84 9.84 12.86
C LEU A 155 -3.11 9.71 14.36
N ASP A 156 -3.13 8.47 14.85
CA ASP A 156 -3.18 8.23 16.29
C ASP A 156 -1.85 8.70 16.94
N PRO A 157 -1.90 9.24 18.17
CA PRO A 157 -0.72 9.73 18.89
C PRO A 157 0.27 8.64 19.30
#